data_AF-A0A6J4IQN6-F1
#
_entry.id   AF-A0A6J4IQN6-F1
#
_cell.length_a   1.000
_cell.length_b   1.000
_cell.length_c   1.000
_cell.angle_alpha   90.00
_cell.angle_beta   90.00
_cell.angle_gamma   90.00
#
_symmetry.space_group_name_H-M   'P 1'
#
loop_
_entity.id
_entity.type
_entity.pdbx_description
1 polymer ?
#
loop_
_entity_poly.entity_id
_entity_poly.type
_entity_poly.pdbx_seq_one_letter_code
_entity_poly.pdbx_strand_id
1 'polypeptide(L)' 'MEFEWDETKAAINRKKHGVSFEEAKTVFDNP' A
#
# COMPACT_ATOMS: atom_id res chain seq x y z
N MET A 1 1.35 -17.30 -3.13
CA MET A 1 1.78 -16.12 -3.90
C MET A 1 2.08 -15.05 -2.87
N GLU A 2 3.27 -15.11 -2.27
CA GLU A 2 3.68 -14.10 -1.29
C GLU A 2 4.20 -12.91 -2.08
N PHE A 3 3.46 -11.81 -1.99
CA PHE A 3 3.90 -10.55 -2.56
C PHE A 3 4.86 -9.93 -1.52
N GLU A 4 6.16 -10.10 -1.72
CA GLU A 4 7.16 -9.50 -0.84
C GLU A 4 7.24 -8.00 -1.16
N TRP A 5 6.73 -7.18 -0.24
CA TRP A 5 6.64 -5.73 -0.44
C TRP A 5 7.92 -5.06 0.06
N ASP A 6 8.55 -4.27 -0.82
CA ASP A 6 9.75 -3.51 -0.50
C ASP A 6 9.41 -2.34 0.45
N GLU A 7 10.00 -2.34 1.65
CA GLU A 7 9.80 -1.31 2.67
C GLU A 7 10.17 0.09 2.18
N THR A 8 11.17 0.20 1.29
CA THR A 8 11.59 1.46 0.66
C THR A 8 10.49 1.99 -0.25
N LYS A 9 9.87 1.10 -1.05
CA LYS A 9 8.72 1.48 -1.89
C LYS A 9 7.52 1.86 -1.04
N ALA A 10 7.28 1.19 0.09
CA ALA A 10 6.21 1.54 1.02
C ALA A 10 6.38 2.95 1.60
N ALA A 11 7.60 3.30 2.04
CA ALA A 11 7.92 4.63 2.54
C ALA A 11 7.73 5.72 1.46
N ILE A 12 8.16 5.44 0.22
CA ILE A 12 7.95 6.35 -0.91
C ILE A 12 6.46 6.52 -1.22
N ASN A 13 5.68 5.45 -1.26
CA ASN A 13 4.24 5.52 -1.51
C ASN A 13 3.52 6.35 -0.45
N ARG A 14 3.82 6.09 0.84
CA ARG A 14 3.25 6.87 1.94
C ARG A 14 3.60 8.35 1.82
N LYS A 15 4.85 8.68 1.45
CA LYS A 15 5.28 10.07 1.24
C LYS A 15 4.62 10.74 0.03
N LYS A 16 4.46 10.02 -1.07
CA LYS A 16 3.91 10.57 -2.33
C LYS A 16 2.39 10.69 -2.31
N HIS A 17 1.70 9.71 -1.74
CA HIS A 17 0.25 9.57 -1.83
C HIS A 17 -0.47 9.74 -0.50
N GLY A 18 0.27 9.81 0.62
CA GLY A 18 -0.32 9.99 1.95
C GLY A 18 -1.02 8.76 2.51
N VAL A 19 -1.09 7.66 1.76
CA VAL A 19 -1.81 6.43 2.14
C VAL A 19 -0.87 5.23 2.14
N SER A 20 -1.07 4.30 3.08
CA SER A 20 -0.37 3.02 3.07
C SER A 20 -1.05 2.03 2.13
N PHE A 21 -0.32 0.97 1.78
CA PHE A 21 -0.87 -0.08 0.92
C PHE A 21 -1.98 -0.87 1.63
N GLU A 22 -1.85 -1.13 2.94
CA GLU A 22 -2.92 -1.77 3.72
C GLU A 22 -4.19 -0.93 3.75
N GLU A 23 -4.06 0.39 3.84
CA GLU A 23 -5.19 1.32 3.87
C GLU A 23 -5.88 1.38 2.50
N ALA A 24 -5.09 1.46 1.42
CA ALA A 24 -5.61 1.44 0.05
C ALA A 24 -6.31 0.10 -0.30
N LYS A 25 -5.88 -1.02 0.29
CA LYS A 25 -6.51 -2.33 0.07
C LYS A 25 -7.99 -2.34 0.46
N THR A 26 -8.37 -1.61 1.53
CA THR A 26 -9.76 -1.54 2.00
C THR A 26 -10.73 -0.95 0.99
N VAL A 27 -10.24 -0.15 0.03
CA VAL A 27 -11.05 0.41 -1.06
C VAL A 27 -11.48 -0.68 -2.05
N PHE A 28 -10.67 -1.73 -2.21
CA PHE A 28 -10.99 -2.86 -3.10
C PHE A 28 -11.86 -3.92 -2.44
N ASP A 29 -12.03 -3.86 -1.11
CA ASP A 29 -12.84 -4.80 -0.33
C ASP A 29 -14.32 -4.39 -0.24
N ASN A 30 -14.69 -3.20 -0.76
CA ASN A 30 -16.09 -2.82 -0.97
C ASN A 30 -16.41 -2.77 -2.49
N PRO A 31 -17.33 -3.61 -2.99
CA PRO A 31 -17.71 -3.65 -4.40
C PRO A 31 -18.53 -2.42 -4.86
#